data_AF-A0A372Q496-F1
#
_entry.id   AF-A0A372Q496-F1
#
_cell.length_a   1.000
_cell.length_b   1.000
_cell.length_c   1.000
_cell.angle_alpha   90.00
_cell.angle_beta   90.00
_cell.angle_gamma   90.00
#
_symmetry.space_group_name_H-M   'P 1'
#
loop_
_entity.id
_entity.type
_entity.pdbx_description
1 polymer ?
#
loop_
_entity_poly.entity_id
_entity_poly.type
_entity_poly.pdbx_seq_one_letter_code
_entity_poly.pdbx_strand_id
1 'polypeptide(L)'
;MCINSYCAYTGQFENEILCPYCNESRYDQKNKPRYQFVWFSLIKHLKIQYENPNRANELRYQYIYTTRNGFCEDGKIGEVFDGKCYLDLLKNGIFSR
;
A
#
# COMPACT_ATOMS: atom_id res chain seq x y z
N MET A 1 14.35 1.48 11.67
CA MET A 1 13.75 2.84 11.75
C MET A 1 14.11 3.45 13.10
N CYS A 2 14.32 4.76 13.18
CA CYS A 2 14.50 5.45 14.46
C CYS A 2 13.18 5.55 15.22
N ILE A 3 13.22 5.41 16.55
CA ILE A 3 12.03 5.44 17.42
C ILE A 3 11.41 6.84 17.56
N ASN A 4 12.23 7.90 17.50
CA ASN A 4 11.78 9.27 17.77
C ASN A 4 11.47 10.07 16.49
N SER A 5 12.24 9.86 15.42
CA SER A 5 12.12 10.63 14.17
C SER A 5 11.51 9.85 13.01
N TYR A 6 11.25 8.56 13.19
CA TYR A 6 10.82 7.66 12.11
C TYR A 6 11.79 7.58 10.92
N CYS A 7 13.02 8.06 11.07
CA CYS A 7 14.05 7.95 10.05
C CYS A 7 14.28 6.48 9.66
N ALA A 8 14.16 6.17 8.38
CA ALA A 8 14.51 4.87 7.83
C ALA A 8 16.03 4.79 7.59
N TYR A 9 16.66 3.71 8.05
CA TYR A 9 18.09 3.45 7.84
C TYR A 9 18.29 2.68 6.54
N THR A 10 18.03 3.36 5.42
CA THR A 10 18.13 2.83 4.05
C THR A 10 18.83 3.86 3.16
N GLY A 11 19.37 3.42 2.02
CA GLY A 11 20.05 4.31 1.06
C GLY A 11 21.18 5.09 1.73
N GLN A 12 21.13 6.43 1.66
CA GLN A 12 22.16 7.30 2.24
C GLN A 12 22.38 7.13 3.76
N PHE A 13 21.41 6.54 4.48
CA PHE A 13 21.50 6.30 5.92
C PHE A 13 21.74 4.82 6.29
N GLU A 14 22.12 3.99 5.32
CA GLU A 14 22.24 2.53 5.53
C GLU A 14 23.30 2.15 6.58
N ASN A 15 24.38 2.93 6.67
CA ASN A 15 25.52 2.68 7.56
C ASN A 15 25.47 3.53 8.84
N GLU A 16 24.46 4.37 9.00
CA GLU A 16 24.32 5.22 10.18
C GLU A 16 23.96 4.39 11.41
N ILE A 17 24.66 4.68 12.51
CA ILE A 17 24.47 4.06 13.83
C ILE A 17 23.63 4.99 14.72
N LEU A 18 23.76 6.30 14.53
CA LEU A 18 22.97 7.32 15.21
C LEU A 18 21.98 7.94 14.22
N CYS A 19 20.80 8.28 14.71
CA CYS A 19 19.82 8.98 13.90
C CYS A 19 20.32 10.40 13.55
N PRO A 20 20.38 10.80 12.27
CA PRO A 20 20.86 12.12 11.88
C PRO A 20 19.97 13.28 12.35
N TYR A 21 18.74 12.99 12.80
CA TYR A 21 17.76 14.01 13.21
C TYR A 21 17.61 14.16 14.72
N CYS A 22 17.79 13.07 15.48
CA CYS A 22 17.57 13.07 16.93
C CYS A 22 18.70 12.42 17.73
N ASN A 23 19.78 12.03 17.05
CA ASN A 23 20.98 11.40 17.60
C ASN A 23 20.75 10.11 18.42
N GLU A 24 19.55 9.54 18.35
CA GLU A 24 19.19 8.30 19.04
C GLU A 24 19.88 7.11 18.38
N SER A 25 20.32 6.13 19.18
CA SER A 25 20.96 4.93 18.66
C SER A 25 19.99 4.06 17.87
N ARG A 26 20.45 3.59 16.71
CA ARG A 26 19.78 2.57 15.88
C ARG A 26 19.66 1.23 16.60
N TYR A 27 20.59 0.92 17.50
CA TYR A 27 20.69 -0.36 18.18
C TYR A 27 20.25 -0.26 19.65
N ASP A 28 19.75 -1.35 20.19
CA ASP A 28 19.47 -1.51 21.62
C ASP A 28 20.75 -1.86 22.41
N GLN A 29 20.60 -2.04 23.72
CA GLN A 29 21.72 -2.40 24.62
C GLN A 29 22.33 -3.78 24.32
N LYS A 30 21.64 -4.64 23.56
CA LYS A 30 22.11 -5.97 23.13
C LYS A 30 22.68 -5.93 21.71
N ASN A 31 22.93 -4.74 21.17
CA ASN A 31 23.41 -4.49 19.82
C ASN A 31 22.49 -5.04 18.72
N LYS A 32 21.17 -5.10 18.97
CA LYS A 32 20.16 -5.46 17.97
C LYS A 32 19.51 -4.20 17.40
N PRO A 33 19.24 -4.13 16.08
CA PRO A 33 18.48 -3.00 15.54
C PRO A 33 17.13 -2.89 16.23
N ARG A 34 16.79 -1.71 16.75
CA ARG A 34 15.54 -1.49 17.49
C ARG A 34 14.29 -1.73 16.64
N TYR A 35 14.38 -1.46 15.34
CA TYR A 35 13.34 -1.74 14.36
C TYR A 35 13.93 -2.29 13.06
N GLN A 36 13.43 -3.44 12.65
CA GLN A 36 13.71 -4.08 11.37
C GLN A 36 12.44 -4.10 10.53
N PHE A 37 12.56 -3.67 9.27
CA PHE A 37 11.50 -3.84 8.30
C PHE A 37 11.74 -5.16 7.56
N VAL A 38 10.74 -6.03 7.54
CA VAL A 38 10.81 -7.26 6.74
C VAL A 38 10.46 -6.90 5.30
N TRP A 39 11.46 -6.96 4.42
CA TRP A 39 11.22 -6.80 2.99
C TRP A 39 10.88 -8.13 2.35
N PHE A 40 9.77 -8.17 1.62
CA PHE A 40 9.44 -9.25 0.71
C PHE A 40 9.31 -8.70 -0.70
N SER A 41 9.66 -9.51 -1.69
CA SER A 41 9.57 -9.10 -3.09
C SER A 41 8.10 -9.07 -3.50
N LEU A 42 7.57 -7.86 -3.68
CA LEU A 42 6.22 -7.63 -4.20
C LEU A 42 6.02 -8.37 -5.53
N ILE A 43 7.00 -8.29 -6.44
CA ILE A 43 6.92 -8.97 -7.74
C ILE A 43 6.76 -10.49 -7.57
N LYS A 44 7.52 -11.11 -6.67
CA LYS A 44 7.38 -12.56 -6.43
C LYS A 44 6.00 -12.90 -5.86
N HIS A 45 5.52 -12.12 -4.91
CA HIS A 45 4.21 -12.35 -4.29
C HIS A 45 3.09 -12.18 -5.32
N LEU A 46 3.17 -11.15 -6.17
CA LEU A 46 2.21 -10.94 -7.26
C LEU A 46 2.24 -12.11 -8.25
N LYS A 47 3.42 -12.59 -8.66
CA LYS A 47 3.52 -13.77 -9.54
C LYS A 47 2.81 -14.98 -8.94
N ILE A 48 3.09 -15.30 -7.68
CA ILE A 48 2.46 -16.43 -6.96
C ILE A 48 0.93 -16.25 -6.91
N GLN A 49 0.44 -15.04 -6.68
CA GLN A 49 -1.00 -14.77 -6.65
C GLN A 49 -1.66 -14.96 -8.02
N TYR A 50 -0.99 -14.58 -9.11
CA TYR A 50 -1.52 -14.71 -10.47
C TYR A 50 -1.32 -16.11 -11.08
N GLU A 51 -0.41 -16.93 -10.54
CA GLU A 51 -0.26 -18.34 -10.91
C GLU A 51 -1.45 -19.19 -10.46
N ASN A 52 -2.16 -18.80 -9.39
CA ASN A 52 -3.39 -19.47 -8.96
C ASN A 52 -4.60 -18.92 -9.76
N PRO A 53 -5.31 -19.74 -10.55
CA PRO A 53 -6.41 -19.26 -11.40
C PRO A 53 -7.57 -18.63 -10.62
N ASN A 54 -7.95 -19.20 -9.48
CA ASN A 54 -9.02 -18.65 -8.64
C ASN A 54 -8.62 -17.30 -8.06
N ARG A 55 -7.38 -17.20 -7.55
CA ARG A 55 -6.87 -15.95 -6.99
C ARG A 55 -6.67 -14.89 -8.06
N ALA A 56 -6.21 -15.27 -9.25
CA ALA A 56 -6.12 -14.39 -10.40
C ALA A 56 -7.50 -13.85 -10.80
N ASN A 57 -8.55 -14.69 -10.76
CA ASN A 57 -9.92 -14.26 -11.02
C ASN A 57 -10.45 -13.29 -9.95
N GLU A 58 -10.18 -13.53 -8.66
CA GLU A 58 -10.54 -12.61 -7.57
C GLU A 58 -9.80 -11.27 -7.68
N LEU A 59 -8.51 -11.27 -8.04
CA LEU A 59 -7.75 -10.04 -8.25
C LEU A 59 -8.21 -9.29 -9.49
N ARG A 60 -8.69 -10.01 -10.52
CA ARG A 60 -9.39 -9.43 -11.67
C ARG A 60 -10.82 -9.02 -11.34
N TYR A 61 -11.42 -9.51 -10.26
CA TYR A 61 -12.81 -9.21 -9.93
C TYR A 61 -13.01 -7.70 -9.70
N GLN A 62 -12.03 -6.99 -9.11
CA GLN A 62 -12.06 -5.52 -9.05
C GLN A 62 -12.02 -4.87 -10.44
N TYR A 63 -11.36 -5.49 -11.43
CA TYR A 63 -11.37 -5.03 -12.82
C TYR A 63 -12.69 -5.34 -13.54
N ILE A 64 -13.32 -6.48 -13.22
CA ILE A 64 -14.59 -6.93 -13.81
C ILE A 64 -15.80 -6.27 -13.14
N TYR A 65 -15.66 -5.82 -11.90
CA TYR A 65 -16.71 -5.12 -11.17
C TYR A 65 -16.93 -3.75 -11.82
N THR A 66 -18.03 -3.62 -12.56
CA THR A 66 -18.30 -2.40 -13.32
C THR A 66 -19.07 -1.36 -12.53
N THR A 67 -19.89 -1.77 -11.56
CA THR A 67 -20.65 -0.95 -10.60
C THR A 67 -21.73 -1.82 -9.97
N ARG A 68 -22.15 -1.52 -8.75
CA ARG A 68 -23.39 -2.10 -8.21
C ARG A 68 -24.61 -1.56 -8.97
N ASN A 69 -25.48 -2.46 -9.45
CA ASN A 69 -26.83 -2.06 -9.87
C ASN A 69 -27.58 -1.46 -8.67
N GLY A 70 -28.05 -0.21 -8.79
CA GLY A 70 -28.77 0.51 -7.73
C GLY A 70 -27.91 1.45 -6.87
N PHE A 71 -26.64 1.70 -7.25
CA PHE A 71 -25.90 2.79 -6.62
C PHE A 71 -26.60 4.14 -6.89
N CYS A 72 -26.81 4.92 -5.83
CA CYS A 72 -27.69 6.09 -5.67
C CYS A 72 -29.12 5.81 -5.11
N GLU A 73 -29.59 4.57 -5.08
CA GLU A 73 -30.94 4.27 -4.57
C GLU A 73 -30.96 3.97 -3.06
N ASP A 74 -29.93 3.30 -2.53
CA ASP A 74 -29.82 2.92 -1.11
C ASP A 74 -28.65 3.57 -0.35
N GLY A 75 -27.84 4.38 -1.04
CA GLY A 75 -26.68 5.09 -0.48
C GLY A 75 -25.48 4.20 -0.11
N LYS A 76 -25.47 2.91 -0.47
CA LYS A 76 -24.39 1.98 -0.10
C LYS A 76 -23.34 1.87 -1.20
N ILE A 77 -22.09 2.15 -0.86
CA ILE A 77 -20.91 2.00 -1.72
C ILE A 77 -20.51 0.52 -1.79
N GLY A 78 -20.50 -0.05 -2.99
CA GLY A 78 -20.02 -1.42 -3.24
C GLY A 78 -18.51 -1.47 -3.44
N GLU A 79 -17.95 -0.46 -4.11
CA GLU A 79 -16.52 -0.31 -4.35
C GLU A 79 -16.09 1.18 -4.38
N VAL A 80 -14.79 1.46 -4.24
CA VAL A 80 -14.22 2.82 -4.29
C VAL A 80 -14.62 3.58 -5.57
N PHE A 81 -14.82 2.88 -6.68
CA PHE A 81 -15.23 3.44 -7.97
C PHE A 81 -16.74 3.72 -8.08
N ASP A 82 -17.55 3.28 -7.13
CA ASP A 82 -18.96 3.68 -7.08
C ASP A 82 -19.11 5.09 -6.49
N GLY A 83 -18.10 5.60 -5.78
CA GLY A 83 -18.22 6.86 -5.06
C GLY A 83 -18.59 8.05 -5.96
N LYS A 84 -19.53 8.89 -5.50
CA LYS A 84 -19.98 10.11 -6.21
C LYS A 84 -18.82 10.97 -6.72
N CYS A 85 -17.78 11.13 -5.90
CA CYS A 85 -16.58 11.88 -6.26
C CYS A 85 -15.87 11.29 -7.50
N TYR A 86 -15.69 9.97 -7.54
CA TYR A 86 -15.06 9.29 -8.68
C TYR A 86 -15.91 9.42 -9.95
N LEU A 87 -17.23 9.28 -9.84
CA LEU A 87 -18.16 9.44 -10.97
C LEU A 87 -18.18 10.88 -11.52
N ASP A 88 -18.15 11.88 -10.64
CA ASP A 88 -18.06 13.29 -11.03
C ASP A 88 -16.73 13.56 -11.78
N LEU A 89 -15.63 12.98 -11.32
CA LEU A 89 -14.31 13.10 -11.96
C LEU A 89 -14.26 12.38 -13.33
N LEU A 90 -14.91 11.21 -13.46
CA LEU A 90 -15.10 10.53 -14.75
C LEU A 90 -15.91 11.40 -15.72
N LYS A 91 -17.03 11.96 -15.26
CA LYS A 91 -17.89 12.84 -16.09
C LYS A 91 -17.13 14.08 -16.56
N ASN A 92 -16.26 14.61 -15.72
CA ASN A 92 -15.40 15.75 -16.06
C ASN A 92 -14.19 15.36 -16.94
N GLY A 93 -14.07 14.09 -17.34
CA GLY A 93 -12.99 13.60 -18.20
C GLY A 93 -11.62 13.55 -17.53
N ILE A 94 -11.56 13.64 -16.19
CA ILE A 94 -10.29 13.58 -15.44
C ILE A 94 -9.75 12.14 -15.40
N PHE A 95 -10.65 11.16 -15.35
CA PHE A 95 -10.32 9.75 -15.47
C PHE A 95 -10.87 9.17 -16.77
N SER A 96 -10.17 8.16 -17.31
CA SER A 96 -10.61 7.36 -18.45
C SER A 96 -10.75 5.91 -18.01
N ARG A 97 -11.82 5.25 -18.45
CA ARG A 97 -12.10 3.85 -18.15
C ARG A 97 -11.49 2.91 -19.19
#